data_AF-A0A6N4A955-F1
#
_entry.id   AF-A0A6N4A955-F1
#
_cell.length_a   1.000
_cell.length_b   1.000
_cell.length_c   1.000
_cell.angle_alpha   90.00
_cell.angle_beta   90.00
_cell.angle_gamma   90.00
#
_symmetry.space_group_name_H-M   'P 1'
#
loop_
_entity.id
_entity.type
_entity.pdbx_description
1 polymer ?
#
loop_
_entity_poly.entity_id
_entity_poly.type
_entity_poly.pdbx_seq_one_letter_code
_entity_poly.pdbx_strand_id
1 'polypeptide(L)'
;QMTGLFQPDLSSAQLTIFEVFIHNTTISLLLLVGVFSYGFISFILIISNFAIFGMQINTMISRVGFLSMANKIIWHSFLELPAIILAATFGFYLFVSQIILEKDFNWKNLGQQLRTVIILVMPLNFLAAVIETLVSNRIGDL
;
A
#
# COMPACT_ATOMS: atom_id res chain seq x y z
N GLN A 1 -14.19 0.73 -4.67
CA GLN A 1 -15.06 -0.16 -3.88
C GLN A 1 -14.17 -1.16 -3.17
N MET A 2 -13.93 -1.00 -1.86
CA MET A 2 -13.33 -2.02 -0.99
C MET A 2 -14.41 -3.02 -0.54
N THR A 3 -15.26 -3.44 -1.46
CA THR A 3 -16.46 -4.26 -1.16
C THR A 3 -16.16 -5.77 -1.18
N GLY A 4 -15.03 -6.20 -1.75
CA GLY A 4 -14.69 -7.63 -1.85
C GLY A 4 -14.24 -8.27 -0.54
N LEU A 5 -13.80 -7.49 0.45
CA LEU A 5 -13.26 -8.05 1.71
C LEU A 5 -14.33 -8.26 2.80
N PHE A 6 -15.54 -7.71 2.66
CA PHE A 6 -16.51 -7.62 3.76
C PHE A 6 -17.99 -7.69 3.37
N GLN A 7 -18.36 -8.33 2.25
CA GLN A 7 -19.76 -8.64 1.97
C GLN A 7 -20.17 -9.96 2.68
N PRO A 8 -21.16 -9.92 3.59
CA PRO A 8 -21.85 -11.12 4.02
C PRO A 8 -22.82 -11.52 2.91
N ASP A 9 -22.67 -12.75 2.43
CA ASP A 9 -23.60 -13.53 1.60
C ASP A 9 -23.15 -13.87 0.17
N LEU A 10 -22.82 -15.16 0.01
CA LEU A 10 -23.20 -16.02 -1.11
C LEU A 10 -22.67 -15.67 -2.51
N SER A 11 -21.37 -15.44 -2.62
CA SER A 11 -20.54 -16.11 -3.64
C SER A 11 -19.10 -15.93 -3.22
N SER A 12 -18.29 -16.97 -3.36
CA SER A 12 -16.84 -16.93 -3.22
C SER A 12 -16.25 -15.90 -4.19
N ALA A 13 -16.27 -14.62 -3.85
CA ALA A 13 -15.49 -13.60 -4.53
C ALA A 13 -14.04 -13.84 -4.14
N GLN A 14 -13.43 -14.85 -4.79
CA GLN A 14 -12.00 -15.11 -4.70
C GLN A 14 -11.31 -13.83 -5.14
N LEU A 15 -10.69 -13.12 -4.18
CA LEU A 15 -9.84 -11.99 -4.51
C LEU A 15 -8.72 -12.51 -5.40
N THR A 16 -8.65 -11.98 -6.61
CA THR A 16 -7.61 -12.39 -7.54
C THR A 16 -6.31 -11.68 -7.18
N ILE A 17 -5.18 -12.35 -7.42
CA ILE A 17 -3.84 -11.74 -7.23
C ILE A 17 -3.76 -10.42 -8.01
N PHE A 18 -4.41 -10.38 -9.18
CA PHE A 18 -4.44 -9.22 -10.03
C PHE A 18 -5.17 -8.02 -9.40
N GLU A 19 -6.33 -8.22 -8.76
CA GLU A 19 -7.06 -7.14 -8.09
C GLU A 19 -6.25 -6.53 -6.94
N VAL A 20 -5.68 -7.37 -6.07
CA VAL A 20 -4.85 -6.93 -4.95
C VAL A 20 -3.60 -6.20 -5.47
N PHE A 21 -2.95 -6.76 -6.49
CA PHE A 21 -1.77 -6.14 -7.09
C PHE A 21 -2.06 -4.77 -7.71
N ILE A 22 -3.15 -4.65 -8.47
CA ILE A 22 -3.55 -3.37 -9.10
C ILE A 22 -3.91 -2.35 -8.03
N HIS A 23 -4.58 -2.75 -6.95
CA HIS A 23 -4.89 -1.86 -5.84
C HIS A 23 -3.62 -1.28 -5.19
N ASN A 24 -2.71 -2.16 -4.76
CA ASN A 24 -1.47 -1.76 -4.08
C ASN A 24 -0.57 -0.93 -5.00
N THR A 25 -0.49 -1.32 -6.27
CA THR A 25 0.21 -0.57 -7.30
C THR A 25 -0.39 0.81 -7.52
N THR A 26 -1.73 0.93 -7.53
CA THR A 26 -2.40 2.23 -7.69
C THR A 26 -2.07 3.16 -6.52
N ILE A 27 -2.13 2.65 -5.28
CA ILE A 27 -1.76 3.44 -4.09
C ILE A 27 -0.31 3.89 -4.19
N SER A 28 0.62 2.97 -4.49
CA SER A 28 2.03 3.33 -4.64
C SER A 28 2.28 4.36 -5.73
N LEU A 29 1.65 4.22 -6.91
CA LEU A 29 1.81 5.19 -8.00
C LEU A 29 1.27 6.57 -7.62
N LEU A 30 0.13 6.64 -6.93
CA LEU A 30 -0.41 7.91 -6.42
C LEU A 30 0.52 8.56 -5.39
N LEU A 31 1.15 7.76 -4.51
CA LEU A 31 2.15 8.25 -3.57
C LEU A 31 3.39 8.81 -4.28
N LEU A 32 3.84 8.16 -5.36
CA LEU A 32 4.96 8.64 -6.17
C LEU A 32 4.64 9.97 -6.87
N VAL A 33 3.42 10.13 -7.39
CA VAL A 33 2.95 11.38 -8.01
C VAL A 33 2.99 12.55 -7.01
N GLY A 34 2.86 12.27 -5.72
CA GLY A 34 2.95 13.30 -4.69
C GLY A 34 4.30 14.04 -4.63
N VAL A 35 5.34 13.53 -5.30
CA VAL A 35 6.62 14.23 -5.50
C VAL A 35 6.44 15.63 -6.08
N PHE A 36 5.50 15.82 -7.03
CA PHE A 36 5.22 17.12 -7.66
C PHE A 36 4.48 18.10 -6.75
N SER A 37 3.88 17.60 -5.67
CA SER A 37 3.21 18.40 -4.64
C SER A 37 4.09 18.67 -3.42
N TYR A 38 5.40 18.44 -3.53
CA TYR A 38 6.34 18.47 -2.39
C TYR A 38 5.87 17.54 -1.25
N GLY A 39 5.30 16.39 -1.59
CA GLY A 39 4.81 15.39 -0.64
C GLY A 39 3.49 15.69 0.03
N PHE A 40 2.81 16.81 -0.26
CA PHE A 40 1.50 17.12 0.33
C PHE A 40 0.44 16.05 0.00
N ILE A 41 0.37 15.62 -1.27
CA ILE A 41 -0.52 14.52 -1.69
C ILE A 41 -0.12 13.22 -1.00
N SER A 42 1.18 12.91 -0.95
CA SER A 42 1.68 11.69 -0.29
C SER A 42 1.31 11.68 1.19
N PHE A 43 1.41 12.82 1.87
CA PHE A 43 1.02 12.98 3.28
C PHE A 43 -0.45 12.63 3.51
N ILE A 44 -1.36 13.23 2.72
CA ILE A 44 -2.81 12.97 2.82
C ILE A 44 -3.11 11.50 2.55
N LEU A 45 -2.49 10.92 1.52
CA LEU A 45 -2.73 9.54 1.11
C LEU A 45 -2.24 8.53 2.14
N ILE A 46 -1.09 8.77 2.78
CA ILE A 46 -0.58 7.93 3.88
C ILE A 46 -1.57 7.97 5.05
N ILE A 47 -1.93 9.16 5.52
CA ILE A 47 -2.87 9.31 6.65
C ILE A 47 -4.19 8.62 6.33
N SER A 48 -4.70 8.82 5.11
CA SER A 48 -5.95 8.19 4.67
C SER A 48 -5.83 6.67 4.62
N ASN A 49 -4.70 6.13 4.11
CA ASN A 49 -4.45 4.69 4.10
C ASN A 49 -4.43 4.09 5.50
N PHE A 50 -3.67 4.70 6.42
CA PHE A 50 -3.58 4.22 7.80
C PHE A 50 -4.91 4.38 8.56
N ALA A 51 -5.68 5.43 8.32
CA ALA A 51 -7.00 5.62 8.93
C ALA A 51 -7.99 4.55 8.45
N ILE A 52 -8.05 4.30 7.14
CA ILE A 52 -8.88 3.24 6.55
C ILE A 52 -8.47 1.88 7.09
N PHE A 53 -7.17 1.59 7.11
CA PHE A 53 -6.63 0.36 7.68
C PHE A 53 -7.02 0.19 9.15
N GLY A 54 -6.91 1.25 9.96
CA GLY A 54 -7.34 1.24 11.37
C GLY A 54 -8.83 0.97 11.56
N MET A 55 -9.70 1.53 10.71
CA MET A 55 -11.14 1.24 10.74
C MET A 55 -11.43 -0.24 10.39
N GLN A 56 -10.72 -0.79 9.41
CA GLN A 56 -10.85 -2.21 9.03
C GLN A 56 -10.37 -3.13 10.15
N ILE A 57 -9.27 -2.79 10.82
CA ILE A 57 -8.78 -3.46 12.02
C ILE A 57 -9.88 -3.55 13.08
N ASN A 58 -10.49 -2.42 13.42
CA ASN A 58 -11.53 -2.35 14.44
C ASN A 58 -12.73 -3.25 14.08
N THR A 59 -13.13 -3.22 12.80
CA THR A 59 -14.21 -4.04 12.26
C THR A 59 -13.88 -5.54 12.27
N MET A 60 -12.62 -5.92 12.01
CA MET A 60 -12.17 -7.31 12.05
C MET A 60 -12.10 -7.85 13.48
N ILE A 61 -11.58 -7.07 14.44
CA ILE A 61 -11.50 -7.46 15.85
C ILE A 61 -12.89 -7.82 16.38
N SER A 62 -13.92 -7.03 16.04
CA SER A 62 -15.29 -7.28 16.50
C SER A 62 -15.96 -8.51 15.88
N ARG A 63 -15.44 -9.04 14.75
CA ARG A 63 -16.02 -10.18 14.03
C ARG A 63 -15.31 -11.50 14.28
N VAL A 64 -13.98 -11.52 14.20
CA VAL A 64 -13.16 -12.74 14.24
C VAL A 64 -12.21 -12.81 15.45
N GLY A 65 -12.28 -11.81 16.33
CA GLY A 65 -11.43 -11.72 17.52
C GLY A 65 -10.01 -11.25 17.23
N PHE A 66 -9.33 -10.80 18.29
CA PHE A 66 -8.00 -10.17 18.19
C PHE A 66 -6.92 -11.09 17.58
N LEU A 67 -6.89 -12.37 17.99
CA LEU A 67 -5.83 -13.30 17.57
C LEU A 67 -5.87 -13.60 16.06
N SER A 68 -7.06 -13.81 15.51
CA SER A 68 -7.25 -14.12 14.10
C SER A 68 -6.94 -12.90 13.22
N MET A 69 -7.38 -11.71 13.67
CA MET A 69 -7.04 -10.43 13.06
C MET A 69 -5.53 -10.16 13.06
N ALA A 70 -4.83 -10.38 14.18
CA ALA A 70 -3.40 -10.13 14.29
C ALA A 70 -2.59 -10.99 13.32
N ASN A 71 -2.93 -12.27 13.19
CA ASN A 71 -2.27 -13.17 12.23
C ASN A 71 -2.48 -12.69 10.78
N LYS A 72 -3.70 -12.28 10.41
CA LYS A 72 -4.00 -11.79 9.07
C LYS A 72 -3.20 -10.52 8.73
N ILE A 73 -3.06 -9.61 9.69
CA ILE A 73 -2.33 -8.35 9.52
C ILE A 73 -0.84 -8.55 9.35
N ILE A 74 -0.23 -9.45 10.13
CA ILE A 74 1.21 -9.70 10.04
C ILE A 74 1.57 -10.10 8.60
N TRP A 75 0.80 -10.99 7.99
CA TRP A 75 1.07 -11.44 6.62
C TRP A 75 0.83 -10.36 5.57
N HIS A 76 -0.25 -9.60 5.71
CA HIS A 76 -0.61 -8.55 4.77
C HIS A 76 0.37 -7.35 4.85
N SER A 77 0.67 -6.88 6.06
CA SER A 77 1.48 -5.69 6.29
C SER A 77 2.98 -5.91 6.08
N PHE A 78 3.49 -7.14 6.06
CA PHE A 78 4.93 -7.42 5.98
C PHE A 78 5.58 -6.91 4.69
N LEU A 79 4.90 -7.05 3.54
CA LEU A 79 5.43 -6.62 2.25
C LEU A 79 4.80 -5.33 1.73
N GLU A 80 3.54 -5.07 2.07
CA GLU A 80 2.83 -3.87 1.62
C GLU A 80 3.36 -2.61 2.31
N LEU A 81 3.64 -2.65 3.62
CA LEU A 81 4.16 -1.47 4.33
C LEU A 81 5.52 -1.00 3.78
N PRO A 82 6.53 -1.86 3.55
CA PRO A 82 7.76 -1.44 2.89
C PRO A 82 7.51 -0.79 1.52
N ALA A 83 6.60 -1.32 0.72
CA ALA A 83 6.28 -0.77 -0.60
C ALA A 83 5.64 0.62 -0.51
N ILE A 84 4.66 0.78 0.38
CA ILE A 84 3.99 2.06 0.65
C ILE A 84 4.99 3.08 1.19
N ILE A 85 5.85 2.69 2.14
CA ILE A 85 6.85 3.58 2.74
C ILE A 85 7.85 4.05 1.69
N LEU A 86 8.37 3.15 0.84
CA LEU A 86 9.29 3.52 -0.23
C LEU A 86 8.66 4.50 -1.23
N ALA A 87 7.42 4.24 -1.65
CA ALA A 87 6.68 5.13 -2.54
C ALA A 87 6.41 6.50 -1.90
N ALA A 88 6.02 6.50 -0.62
CA ALA A 88 5.81 7.70 0.18
C ALA A 88 7.08 8.54 0.33
N THR A 89 8.21 7.92 0.68
CA THR A 89 9.50 8.61 0.84
C THR A 89 9.90 9.34 -0.45
N PHE A 90 9.71 8.70 -1.60
CA PHE A 90 9.95 9.35 -2.88
C PHE A 90 8.97 10.53 -3.13
N GLY A 91 7.72 10.41 -2.68
CA GLY A 91 6.76 11.51 -2.68
C GLY A 91 7.24 12.76 -1.93
N PHE A 92 8.07 12.62 -0.90
CA PHE A 92 8.68 13.75 -0.20
C PHE A 92 10.05 14.19 -0.76
N TYR A 93 10.52 13.55 -1.83
CA TYR A 93 11.89 13.76 -2.32
C TYR A 93 12.18 15.22 -2.68
N LEU A 94 11.29 15.91 -3.39
CA LEU A 94 11.50 17.33 -3.76
C LEU A 94 11.43 18.27 -2.56
N PHE A 95 10.57 17.97 -1.58
CA PHE A 95 10.52 18.71 -0.32
C PHE A 95 11.85 18.65 0.40
N VAL A 96 12.38 17.44 0.63
CA VAL A 96 13.66 17.29 1.32
C VAL A 96 14.82 17.87 0.50
N SER A 97 14.88 17.55 -0.80
CA SER A 97 16.03 17.97 -1.62
C SER A 97 16.09 19.48 -1.88
N GLN A 98 14.97 20.14 -2.20
CA GLN A 98 14.98 21.56 -2.55
C GLN A 98 14.78 22.49 -1.35
N ILE A 99 13.92 22.12 -0.39
CA ILE A 99 13.56 23.02 0.72
C ILE A 99 14.47 22.80 1.92
N ILE A 100 14.76 21.56 2.29
CA ILE A 100 15.57 21.26 3.48
C ILE A 100 17.06 21.30 3.15
N LEU A 101 17.46 20.67 2.04
CA LEU A 101 18.87 20.51 1.67
C LEU A 101 19.37 21.56 0.66
N GLU A 102 18.48 22.43 0.17
CA GLU A 102 18.80 23.51 -0.78
C GLU A 102 19.58 23.03 -2.02
N LYS A 103 19.32 21.80 -2.48
CA LYS A 103 19.98 21.23 -3.66
C LYS A 103 19.31 21.69 -4.94
N ASP A 104 20.13 21.96 -5.95
CA ASP A 104 19.67 22.26 -7.29
C ASP A 104 18.84 21.13 -7.87
N PHE A 105 17.77 21.51 -8.56
CA PHE A 105 16.86 20.55 -9.16
C PHE A 105 17.43 19.96 -10.45
N ASN A 106 17.48 18.63 -10.50
CA ASN A 106 17.95 17.90 -11.67
C ASN A 106 16.90 16.86 -12.14
N TRP A 107 16.25 17.16 -13.26
CA TRP A 107 15.24 16.30 -13.89
C TRP A 107 15.76 14.89 -14.23
N LYS A 108 17.02 14.76 -14.66
CA LYS A 108 17.60 13.45 -14.98
C LYS A 108 17.75 12.59 -13.73
N ASN A 109 18.21 13.20 -12.64
CA ASN A 109 18.35 12.52 -11.35
C ASN A 109 16.99 12.10 -10.78
N LEU A 110 15.98 12.97 -10.86
CA LEU A 110 14.61 12.65 -10.44
C LEU A 110 14.06 11.44 -11.21
N GLY A 111 14.20 11.42 -12.54
CA GLY A 111 13.74 10.31 -13.38
C GLY A 111 14.46 8.99 -13.07
N GLN A 112 15.76 9.03 -12.80
CA GLN A 112 16.51 7.85 -12.37
C GLN A 112 16.02 7.32 -11.03
N GLN A 113 15.81 8.20 -10.04
CA GLN A 113 15.31 7.79 -8.73
C GLN A 113 13.88 7.26 -8.80
N LEU A 114 13.00 7.90 -9.56
CA LEU A 114 11.64 7.42 -9.82
C LEU A 114 11.67 6.00 -10.39
N ARG A 115 12.50 5.77 -11.40
CA ARG A 115 12.67 4.44 -12.01
C ARG A 115 13.15 3.42 -10.98
N THR A 116 14.15 3.75 -10.16
CA THR A 116 14.65 2.87 -9.11
C THR A 116 13.55 2.51 -8.12
N VAL A 117 12.78 3.49 -7.66
CA VAL A 117 11.68 3.25 -6.71
C VAL A 117 10.59 2.38 -7.33
N ILE A 118 10.21 2.61 -8.59
CA ILE A 118 9.24 1.76 -9.30
C ILE A 118 9.75 0.31 -9.40
N ILE A 119 11.03 0.11 -9.76
CA ILE A 119 11.64 -1.22 -9.87
C ILE A 119 11.66 -1.97 -8.53
N LEU A 120 11.73 -1.25 -7.40
CA LEU A 120 11.69 -1.84 -6.06
C LEU A 120 10.27 -2.11 -5.58
N VAL A 121 9.36 -1.15 -5.80
CA VAL A 121 7.98 -1.20 -5.31
C VAL A 121 7.14 -2.22 -6.07
N MET A 122 7.32 -2.36 -7.38
CA MET A 122 6.51 -3.27 -8.20
C MET A 122 6.66 -4.74 -7.78
N PRO A 123 7.88 -5.30 -7.58
CA PRO A 123 8.05 -6.66 -7.06
C PRO A 123 7.48 -6.83 -5.65
N LEU A 124 7.65 -5.83 -4.76
CA LEU A 124 7.10 -5.88 -3.40
C LEU A 124 5.57 -5.98 -3.42
N ASN A 125 4.90 -5.14 -4.23
CA ASN A 125 3.45 -5.16 -4.39
C ASN A 125 2.96 -6.48 -4.97
N PHE A 126 3.71 -7.06 -5.92
CA PHE A 126 3.36 -8.35 -6.50
C PHE A 126 3.47 -9.48 -5.47
N LEU A 127 4.56 -9.53 -4.72
CA LEU A 127 4.74 -10.52 -3.66
C LEU A 127 3.70 -10.35 -2.54
N ALA A 128 3.35 -9.11 -2.18
CA ALA A 128 2.28 -8.82 -1.23
C ALA A 128 0.95 -9.41 -1.70
N ALA A 129 0.58 -9.19 -2.98
CA ALA A 129 -0.65 -9.71 -3.56
C ALA A 129 -0.70 -11.25 -3.58
N VAL A 130 0.43 -11.91 -3.86
CA VAL A 130 0.54 -13.38 -3.80
C VAL A 130 0.32 -13.86 -2.36
N ILE A 131 1.01 -13.28 -1.38
CA ILE A 131 0.86 -13.70 0.03
C ILE A 131 -0.57 -13.45 0.52
N GLU A 132 -1.14 -12.30 0.19
CA GLU A 132 -2.47 -11.93 0.66
C GLU A 132 -3.56 -12.84 0.11
N THR A 133 -3.52 -13.17 -1.18
CA THR A 133 -4.49 -14.10 -1.76
C THR A 133 -4.35 -15.50 -1.20
N LEU A 134 -3.12 -15.99 -0.98
CA LEU A 134 -2.88 -17.29 -0.34
C LEU A 134 -3.42 -17.32 1.09
N VAL A 135 -3.20 -16.28 1.87
CA VAL A 135 -3.67 -16.18 3.27
C VAL A 135 -5.19 -15.99 3.33
N SER A 136 -5.75 -15.12 2.50
CA SER A 136 -7.19 -14.82 2.51
C SER A 136 -8.02 -16.00 2.01
N ASN A 137 -7.58 -16.68 0.94
CA ASN A 137 -8.27 -17.88 0.44
C ASN A 137 -8.21 -19.03 1.44
N ARG A 138 -7.08 -19.20 2.16
CA ARG A 138 -6.95 -20.23 3.19
C ARG A 138 -7.84 -20.01 4.42
N ILE A 139 -8.24 -18.76 4.69
CA ILE A 139 -9.15 -18.41 5.80
C ILE A 139 -10.62 -18.52 5.37
N GLY A 140 -10.94 -18.35 4.09
CA GLY A 140 -12.31 -18.55 3.56
C GLY A 140 -12.80 -20.01 3.57
N ASP A 141 -11.88 -20.95 3.77
CA ASP A 141 -12.16 -22.40 3.89
C ASP A 141 -12.33 -22.89 5.35
N LEU A 142 -12.33 -21.97 6.33
CA LEU A 142 -12.62 -22.24 7.75
C LEU A 142 -13.97 -21.62 8.16
#